data_AF-A0AAF0CB69-F1
#
_entry.id   AF-A0AAF0CB69-F1
#
_cell.length_a   1.000
_cell.length_b   1.000
_cell.length_c   1.000
_cell.angle_alpha   90.00
_cell.angle_beta   90.00
_cell.angle_gamma   90.00
#
_symmetry.space_group_name_H-M   'P 1'
#
loop_
_entity.id
_entity.type
_entity.pdbx_description
1 polymer ?
#
loop_
_entity_poly.entity_id
_entity_poly.type
_entity_poly.pdbx_seq_one_letter_code
_entity_poly.pdbx_strand_id
1 'polypeptide(L)' 'MMRSQERVQEGRQARMLAEIANRLNGTPVVFTCVYKRQEQINQYRRGWNGVSQVDINTALNCIQGNKSIHHIKQE' A
#
# COMPACT_ATOMS: atom_id res chain seq x y z
N MET A 1 14.82 -7.41 -16.98
CA MET A 1 14.70 -7.99 -15.64
C MET A 1 14.13 -6.93 -14.72
N MET A 2 12.93 -7.10 -14.15
CA MET A 2 12.44 -6.19 -13.08
C MET A 2 13.47 -6.17 -11.94
N ARG A 3 13.89 -4.97 -11.55
CA ARG A 3 14.92 -4.73 -10.54
C ARG A 3 14.36 -5.08 -9.16
N SER A 4 15.21 -5.61 -8.28
CA SER A 4 14.81 -6.05 -6.94
C SER A 4 14.12 -4.95 -6.11
N GLN A 5 14.44 -3.68 -6.37
CA GLN A 5 13.78 -2.52 -5.73
C GLN A 5 12.32 -2.34 -6.16
N GLU A 6 11.99 -2.62 -7.42
CA GLU A 6 10.61 -2.50 -7.92
C GLU A 6 9.70 -3.49 -7.19
N ARG A 7 10.17 -4.73 -6.97
CA ARG A 7 9.41 -5.76 -6.25
C ARG A 7 9.16 -5.40 -4.79
N VAL A 8 10.13 -4.76 -4.15
CA VAL A 8 9.99 -4.24 -2.78
C VAL A 8 8.93 -3.11 -2.76
N GLN A 9 8.96 -2.23 -3.76
CA GLN A 9 7.99 -1.14 -3.88
C GLN A 9 6.57 -1.67 -4.11
N GLU A 10 6.40 -2.67 -4.96
CA GLU A 10 5.11 -3.33 -5.20
C GLU A 10 4.57 -3.99 -3.92
N GLY A 11 5.43 -4.66 -3.15
CA GLY A 11 5.04 -5.23 -1.85
C GLY A 11 4.56 -4.17 -0.86
N ARG A 12 5.21 -3.00 -0.84
CA ARG A 12 4.75 -1.85 -0.03
C ARG A 12 3.39 -1.34 -0.49
N GLN A 13 3.24 -1.12 -1.80
CA GLN A 13 1.99 -0.62 -2.37
C GLN A 13 0.83 -1.57 -2.11
N ALA A 14 1.03 -2.88 -2.28
CA ALA A 14 -0.01 -3.85 -2.04
C ALA A 14 -0.44 -3.89 -0.56
N ARG A 15 0.51 -3.74 0.39
CA ARG A 15 0.15 -3.63 1.81
C ARG A 15 -0.68 -2.37 2.06
N MET A 16 -0.25 -1.22 1.53
CA MET A 16 -0.99 0.03 1.68
C MET A 16 -2.40 -0.07 1.10
N LEU A 17 -2.56 -0.64 -0.09
CA LEU A 17 -3.88 -0.83 -0.71
C LEU A 17 -4.78 -1.76 0.12
N ALA A 18 -4.24 -2.85 0.64
CA ALA A 18 -5.00 -3.76 1.49
C ALA A 18 -5.44 -3.09 2.81
N GLU A 19 -4.57 -2.27 3.42
CA GLU A 19 -4.89 -1.49 4.62
C GLU A 19 -5.95 -0.41 4.34
N ILE A 20 -5.86 0.27 3.20
CA ILE A 20 -6.86 1.25 2.76
C ILE A 20 -8.21 0.54 2.51
N ALA A 21 -8.22 -0.59 1.81
CA ALA A 21 -9.44 -1.38 1.58
C ALA A 21 -10.05 -1.90 2.88
N ASN A 22 -9.23 -2.31 3.85
CA ASN A 22 -9.69 -2.68 5.18
C ASN A 22 -10.37 -1.51 5.90
N ARG A 23 -9.80 -0.30 5.80
CA ARG A 23 -10.39 0.88 6.44
C ARG A 23 -11.63 1.41 5.73
N LEU A 24 -11.69 1.31 4.40
CA LEU A 24 -12.80 1.82 3.60
C LEU A 24 -13.98 0.84 3.55
N ASN A 25 -13.70 -0.45 3.33
CA ASN A 25 -14.71 -1.47 3.03
C ASN A 25 -14.73 -2.60 4.07
N GLY A 26 -13.90 -2.57 5.10
CA GLY A 26 -13.78 -3.67 6.07
C GLY A 26 -13.13 -4.93 5.49
N THR A 27 -12.44 -4.83 4.34
CA THR A 27 -11.81 -5.99 3.69
C THR A 27 -10.58 -6.47 4.48
N PRO A 28 -10.47 -7.77 4.82
CA PRO A 28 -9.32 -8.25 5.59
C PRO A 28 -7.99 -8.02 4.87
N VAL A 29 -6.98 -7.59 5.63
CA VAL A 29 -5.63 -7.34 5.10
C VAL A 29 -4.88 -8.66 4.90
N VAL A 30 -4.97 -9.23 3.70
CA VAL A 30 -4.32 -10.50 3.36
C VAL A 30 -3.07 -10.26 2.51
N PHE A 31 -1.98 -10.94 2.87
CA PHE A 31 -0.77 -10.96 2.04
C PHE A 31 -1.04 -11.65 0.71
N THR A 32 -0.93 -10.90 -0.38
CA THR A 32 -1.08 -11.40 -1.75
C THR A 32 0.20 -11.09 -2.52
N CYS A 33 0.76 -12.09 -3.22
CA CYS A 33 2.00 -11.94 -3.96
C CYS A 33 1.83 -12.56 -5.35
N VAL A 34 2.16 -11.80 -6.40
CA VAL A 34 2.06 -12.25 -7.80
C VAL A 34 3.25 -13.11 -8.24
N TYR A 35 4.33 -13.10 -7.47
CA TYR A 35 5.56 -13.79 -7.80
C TYR A 35 5.56 -15.25 -7.38
N LYS A 36 6.05 -16.13 -8.27
CA LYS A 36 6.17 -17.58 -8.01
C LYS A 36 7.55 -18.01 -7.52
N ARG A 37 8.61 -17.24 -7.81
CA ARG A 37 9.99 -17.58 -7.39
C ARG A 37 10.27 -17.09 -5.97
N GLN A 38 10.91 -17.94 -5.16
CA GLN A 38 11.18 -17.66 -3.74
C GLN A 38 11.94 -16.35 -3.52
N GLU A 39 12.97 -16.06 -4.31
CA GLU A 39 13.75 -14.82 -4.18
C GLU A 39 12.88 -13.57 -4.42
N GLN A 40 11.97 -13.64 -5.39
CA GLN A 40 11.07 -12.54 -5.72
C GLN A 40 10.00 -12.37 -4.62
N ILE A 41 9.49 -13.49 -4.08
CA ILE A 41 8.58 -13.50 -2.93
C ILE A 41 9.25 -12.86 -1.72
N ASN A 42 10.52 -13.19 -1.45
CA ASN A 42 11.26 -12.61 -0.32
C ASN A 42 11.43 -11.10 -0.49
N GLN A 43 11.76 -10.63 -1.69
CA GLN A 43 11.86 -9.19 -2.00
C GLN A 43 10.50 -8.49 -1.80
N TYR A 44 9.43 -9.06 -2.33
CA TYR A 44 8.08 -8.55 -2.20
C TYR A 44 7.62 -8.51 -0.74
N ARG A 45 7.84 -9.60 0.01
CA ARG A 45 7.50 -9.72 1.43
C ARG A 45 8.27 -8.74 2.29
N ARG A 46 9.53 -8.46 1.96
CA ARG A 46 10.32 -7.41 2.62
C ARG A 46 9.71 -6.03 2.42
N GLY A 47 9.15 -5.76 1.25
CA GLY A 47 8.35 -4.57 0.98
C GLY A 47 7.08 -4.51 1.84
N TRP A 48 6.30 -5.59 1.80
CA TRP A 48 5.04 -5.72 2.55
C TRP A 48 5.21 -5.52 4.06
N ASN A 49 6.22 -6.17 4.65
CA ASN A 49 6.52 -6.05 6.08
C ASN A 49 7.20 -4.71 6.44
N GLY A 50 7.69 -3.97 5.46
CA GLY A 50 8.34 -2.67 5.67
C GLY A 50 7.38 -1.50 5.78
N VAL A 51 6.08 -1.72 5.54
CA VAL A 51 5.05 -0.69 5.72
C VAL A 51 4.67 -0.63 7.19
N SER A 52 4.91 0.53 7.80
CA SER A 52 4.57 0.76 9.21
C SER A 52 3.17 1.35 9.33
N GLN A 53 2.59 1.25 10.52
CA GLN A 53 1.31 1.89 10.83
C GLN A 53 1.33 3.41 10.61
N VAL A 54 2.50 4.04 10.77
CA VAL A 54 2.69 5.47 10.45
C VAL A 54 2.50 5.75 8.96
N ASP A 55 3.08 4.93 8.07
CA ASP A 55 2.91 5.08 6.62
C ASP A 55 1.45 4.93 6.22
N ILE A 56 0.75 3.96 6.83
CA ILE A 56 -0.67 3.72 6.62
C ILE A 56 -1.50 4.92 7.07
N ASN A 57 -1.25 5.44 8.27
CA ASN A 57 -1.95 6.61 8.79
C ASN A 57 -1.71 7.85 7.93
N THR A 58 -0.47 8.07 7.47
CA THR A 58 -0.14 9.17 6.56
C THR A 58 -0.89 9.03 5.22
N ALA A 59 -0.89 7.84 4.62
CA ALA A 59 -1.61 7.58 3.37
C ALA A 59 -3.13 7.79 3.53
N LEU A 60 -3.71 7.32 4.63
CA LEU A 60 -5.13 7.53 4.95
C LEU A 60 -5.45 9.00 5.17
N ASN A 61 -4.59 9.74 5.89
CA ASN A 61 -4.75 11.17 6.11
C ASN A 61 -4.65 11.96 4.81
N CYS A 62 -3.79 11.56 3.86
CA CYS A 62 -3.77 12.16 2.52
C CYS A 62 -5.07 11.87 1.75
N ILE A 63 -5.62 10.66 1.84
CA ILE A 63 -6.89 10.30 1.16
C ILE A 63 -8.08 11.05 1.78
N GLN A 64 -8.14 11.16 3.11
CA GLN A 64 -9.20 11.90 3.81
C GLN A 64 -9.03 13.41 3.68
N GLY A 65 -7.81 13.93 3.75
CA GLY A 65 -7.49 15.35 3.54
C GLY A 65 -7.78 15.82 2.12
N ASN A 66 -7.57 14.98 1.10
CA ASN A 66 -7.95 15.30 -0.27
C ASN A 66 -9.47 15.33 -0.50
N LYS A 67 -10.28 14.65 0.31
CA LYS A 67 -11.75 14.85 0.28
C LYS A 67 -12.13 16.27 0.72
N SER A 68 -11.33 16.90 1.58
CA SER A 68 -11.56 18.28 2.03
C SER A 68 -11.04 19.33 1.05
N ILE A 69 -9.98 19.05 0.29
CA ILE A 69 -9.40 20.01 -0.67
C ILE A 69 -10.24 20.09 -1.96
N HIS A 70 -10.92 19.01 -2.36
CA HIS A 70 -11.80 19.04 -3.55
C HIS A 70 -13.12 19.81 -3.36
N HIS A 71 -13.42 20.31 -2.15
CA HIS A 71 -14.57 21.19 -1.90
C HIS A 71 -14.21 22.68 -1.88
N ILE A 72 -12.93 23.04 -2.02
CA ILE A 72 -12.45 24.43 -1.94
C ILE A 72 -11.78 24.83 -3.26
N LYS A 73 -12.47 24.62 -4.39
CA LYS A 73 -12.24 25.34 -5.67
C LYS A 73 -13.51 25.35 -6.52
N GLN A 74 -14.58 25.93 -5.97
CA GLN A 74 -15.56 26.65 -6.77
C GLN A 74 -15.85 27.94 -6.02
N GLU A 75 -15.16 29.00 -6.40
CA GLU A 75 -15.58 30.42 -6.37
C GLU A 75 -14.46 31.28 -6.97
#